data_AF-A0A1Z5J3D8-F1
#
_entry.id   AF-A0A1Z5J3D8-F1
#
_cell.length_a   1.000
_cell.length_b   1.000
_cell.length_c   1.000
_cell.angle_alpha   90.00
_cell.angle_beta   90.00
_cell.angle_gamma   90.00
#
_symmetry.space_group_name_H-M   'P 1'
#
loop_
_entity.id
_entity.type
_entity.pdbx_description
1 polymer ?
#
loop_
_entity_poly.entity_id
_entity_poly.type
_entity_poly.pdbx_seq_one_letter_code
_entity_poly.pdbx_strand_id
1 'polypeptide(L)' 'MNFFSIGSKGDTDYMSRHDFIDHLNQDLNHPDFDFSQLPTPKNQAEYQQLLGFIQKQILPRLKH' A
#
# COMPACT_ATOMS: atom_id res chain seq x y z
N MET A 1 18.37 -4.85 -9.89
CA MET A 1 17.29 -3.91 -9.50
C MET A 1 16.00 -4.71 -9.46
N ASN A 2 15.43 -4.97 -8.27
CA ASN A 2 14.14 -5.65 -8.17
C ASN A 2 13.04 -4.63 -8.49
N PHE A 3 12.57 -4.65 -9.73
CA PHE A 3 11.33 -3.99 -10.10
C PHE A 3 10.20 -4.79 -9.46
N PHE A 4 9.74 -4.35 -8.28
CA PHE A 4 8.51 -4.87 -7.71
C PHE A 4 7.37 -4.34 -8.57
N SER A 5 6.85 -5.19 -9.47
CA SER A 5 5.65 -4.91 -10.26
C SER A 5 4.42 -4.95 -9.36
N ILE A 6 4.31 -3.99 -8.45
CA ILE A 6 3.14 -3.85 -7.60
C ILE A 6 2.07 -3.23 -8.49
N GLY A 7 0.99 -3.97 -8.73
CA GLY A 7 -0.27 -3.33 -9.11
C GLY A 7 -0.32 -2.51 -10.38
N SER A 8 -1.41 -1.77 -10.50
CA SER A 8 -1.61 -0.66 -11.43
C SER A 8 -2.31 0.47 -10.65
N LYS A 9 -2.24 1.72 -11.14
CA LYS A 9 -3.03 2.80 -10.53
C LYS A 9 -4.51 2.61 -10.92
N GLY A 10 -5.26 1.83 -10.13
CA GLY A 10 -6.65 1.50 -10.41
C GLY A 10 -7.11 0.24 -9.66
N ASP A 11 -8.36 -0.15 -9.87
CA ASP A 11 -8.89 -1.39 -9.30
C ASP A 11 -8.15 -2.61 -9.89
N THR A 12 -7.94 -3.63 -9.07
CA THR A 12 -7.39 -4.93 -9.51
C THR A 12 -8.42 -6.03 -9.29
N ASP A 13 -8.18 -7.21 -9.87
CA ASP A 13 -9.01 -8.40 -9.61
C ASP A 13 -9.00 -8.84 -8.13
N TYR A 14 -8.04 -8.35 -7.33
CA TYR A 14 -7.92 -8.69 -5.91
C TYR A 14 -8.69 -7.73 -5.01
N MET A 15 -8.59 -6.42 -5.23
CA MET A 15 -9.33 -5.42 -4.48
C MET A 15 -9.41 -4.10 -5.24
N SER A 16 -10.49 -3.36 -4.98
CA SER A 16 -10.64 -2.00 -5.48
C SER A 16 -9.61 -1.09 -4.82
N ARG A 17 -9.26 -0.01 -5.49
CA ARG A 17 -8.36 1.02 -4.97
C ARG A 17 -8.87 1.63 -3.67
N HIS A 18 -10.18 1.85 -3.57
CA HIS A 18 -10.81 2.36 -2.35
C HIS A 18 -10.59 1.39 -1.19
N ASP A 19 -10.97 0.13 -1.37
CA ASP A 19 -10.83 -0.92 -0.35
C ASP A 19 -9.37 -1.13 0.07
N PHE A 20 -8.45 -1.05 -0.88
CA PHE A 20 -7.02 -1.12 -0.62
C PHE A 20 -6.56 0.01 0.32
N ILE A 21 -6.94 1.26 0.02
CA ILE A 21 -6.56 2.41 0.85
C ILE A 21 -7.20 2.34 2.23
N ASP A 22 -8.46 1.90 2.31
CA ASP A 22 -9.16 1.74 3.59
C ASP A 22 -8.52 0.66 4.46
N HIS A 23 -8.26 -0.53 3.92
CA HIS A 23 -7.57 -1.59 4.64
C HIS A 23 -6.15 -1.16 5.03
N LEU A 24 -5.43 -0.51 4.13
CA LEU A 24 -4.07 -0.04 4.41
C LEU A 24 -4.07 1.01 5.53
N ASN A 25 -5.02 1.94 5.52
CA ASN A 25 -5.17 2.92 6.59
C ASN A 25 -5.51 2.26 7.92
N GLN A 26 -6.38 1.26 7.93
CA GLN A 26 -6.69 0.49 9.14
C GLN A 26 -5.47 -0.26 9.68
N ASP A 27 -4.76 -1.00 8.81
CA ASP A 27 -3.57 -1.77 9.18
C ASP A 27 -2.42 -0.88 9.68
N LEU A 28 -2.35 0.36 9.20
CA LEU A 28 -1.32 1.33 9.58
C LEU A 28 -1.78 2.28 10.70
N ASN A 29 -2.97 2.08 11.26
CA ASN A 29 -3.56 2.90 12.31
C ASN A 29 -3.71 4.39 11.92
N HIS A 30 -4.30 4.63 10.74
CA HIS A 30 -4.65 5.94 10.17
C HIS A 30 -3.49 6.96 10.18
N PRO A 31 -2.39 6.70 9.47
CA PRO A 31 -1.31 7.67 9.37
C PRO A 31 -1.75 8.88 8.55
N ASP A 32 -1.21 10.05 8.87
CA ASP A 32 -1.46 11.31 8.15
C ASP A 32 -0.63 11.34 6.85
N PHE A 33 -0.95 10.44 5.92
CA PHE A 33 -0.27 10.33 4.64
C PHE A 33 -1.22 9.84 3.56
N ASP A 34 -1.16 10.50 2.40
CA ASP A 34 -1.96 10.11 1.25
C ASP A 34 -1.33 8.91 0.52
N PHE A 35 -1.84 7.71 0.82
CA PHE A 35 -1.46 6.48 0.12
C PHE A 35 -2.12 6.33 -1.25
N SER A 36 -2.98 7.25 -1.69
CA SER A 36 -3.64 7.14 -2.99
C SER A 36 -2.61 6.98 -4.11
N GLN A 37 -1.43 7.57 -4.01
CA GLN A 37 -0.39 7.43 -5.04
C GLN A 37 0.19 6.03 -5.18
N LEU A 38 -0.05 5.15 -4.21
CA LEU A 38 0.44 3.78 -4.25
C LEU A 38 -0.32 2.93 -5.28
N PRO A 39 0.37 1.98 -5.91
CA PRO A 39 -0.26 1.00 -6.76
C PRO A 39 -1.07 0.01 -5.93
N THR A 40 -2.28 -0.31 -6.42
CA THR A 40 -3.18 -1.28 -5.79
C THR A 40 -2.64 -2.69 -6.01
N PRO A 41 -2.47 -3.53 -4.98
CA PRO A 41 -1.89 -4.87 -5.13
C PRO A 41 -2.76 -5.78 -6.01
N LYS A 42 -2.13 -6.66 -6.78
CA LYS A 42 -2.84 -7.66 -7.61
C LYS A 42 -3.17 -8.95 -6.88
N ASN A 43 -2.57 -9.16 -5.71
CA ASN A 43 -2.77 -10.34 -4.88
C ASN A 43 -2.31 -10.07 -3.44
N GLN A 44 -2.60 -11.01 -2.54
CA GLN A 44 -2.23 -10.92 -1.13
C GLN A 44 -0.71 -10.83 -0.90
N ALA A 45 0.11 -11.50 -1.72
CA ALA A 45 1.57 -11.45 -1.56
C ALA A 45 2.11 -10.04 -1.85
N GLU A 46 1.64 -9.40 -2.91
CA GLU A 46 1.96 -8.00 -3.22
C GLU A 46 1.49 -7.06 -2.11
N TYR A 47 0.29 -7.28 -1.56
CA TYR A 47 -0.21 -6.47 -0.45
C TYR A 47 0.70 -6.55 0.78
N GLN A 48 1.12 -7.77 1.16
CA GLN A 48 2.03 -7.98 2.29
C GLN A 48 3.40 -7.34 2.06
N GLN A 49 3.93 -7.41 0.84
CA GLN A 49 5.18 -6.73 0.49
C GLN A 49 5.05 -5.21 0.57
N LEU A 50 3.96 -4.66 0.07
CA LEU A 50 3.69 -3.22 0.10
C LEU A 50 3.49 -2.72 1.54
N LEU A 51 2.70 -3.44 2.34
CA LEU A 51 2.48 -3.14 3.76
C LEU A 51 3.82 -3.14 4.52
N GLY A 52 4.64 -4.18 4.34
CA GLY A 52 5.97 -4.26 4.96
C GLY A 52 6.91 -3.15 4.51
N PHE A 53 6.83 -2.73 3.24
CA PHE A 53 7.59 -1.58 2.73
C PHE A 53 7.15 -0.28 3.40
N ILE A 54 5.85 -0.01 3.47
CA ILE A 54 5.31 1.21 4.06
C ILE A 54 5.67 1.28 5.55
N GLN A 55 5.45 0.20 6.31
CA GLN A 55 5.77 0.15 7.74
C GLN A 55 7.26 0.37 8.03
N LYS A 56 8.16 -0.15 7.19
CA LYS A 56 9.61 -0.06 7.44
C LYS A 56 10.28 1.16 6.83
N GLN A 57 9.77 1.69 5.73
CA GLN A 57 10.44 2.73 4.94
C GLN A 57 9.69 4.06 4.91
N ILE A 58 8.35 4.04 4.97
CA ILE A 58 7.52 5.26 4.84
C ILE A 58 7.14 5.76 6.24
N LEU A 59 6.44 4.96 7.06
CA LEU A 59 5.96 5.38 8.38
C LEU A 59 7.05 5.98 9.30
N PRO A 60 8.26 5.41 9.41
CA PRO A 60 9.30 5.99 10.26
C PRO A 60 9.77 7.37 9.78
N ARG A 61 9.62 7.66 8.48
CA ARG A 61 9.99 8.95 7.88
C ARG A 61 8.90 10.01 8.01
N LEU A 62 7.66 9.61 8.27
CA LEU A 62 6.52 10.51 8.44
C LEU A 62 6.39 11.06 9.86
N LYS A 63 7.01 10.41 10.86
CA LYS A 63 7.01 10.86 12.26
C LYS A 63 8.01 11.97 12.56
N HIS A 64 8.52 12.67 11.54
CA HIS A 64 9.56 13.69 11.65
C HIS A 64 9.06 15.07 11.22
#